data_AF-A6XGV4-F1
#
_entry.id   AF-A6XGV4-F1
#
_cell.length_a   1.000
_cell.length_b   1.000
_cell.length_c   1.000
_cell.angle_alpha   90.00
_cell.angle_beta   90.00
_cell.angle_gamma   90.00
#
_symmetry.space_group_name_H-M   'P 1'
#
loop_
_entity.id
_entity.type
_entity.pdbx_description
1 polymer ?
#
loop_
_entity_poly.entity_id
_entity_poly.type
_entity_poly.pdbx_seq_one_letter_code
_entity_poly.pdbx_strand_id
1 'polypeptide(L)'
;QRRFTPAVTKTVSFRKASMKAISVDKSSFTIPSAPDLIPNGEWKKVDGGVCAAKGFKATGVYAGLRAAGQKADLALVVADKPATAAGTFTTNVMCAAPVTFCKEVLSRSPTVRAVLTNAGQANAATGRQGYEDSVSCATALAKALNLGPDQVLLQSTGVIGRRLKMDNFLAAIPEIPSTLGSTAEDAHRAAVAITTTDLV
;
A
#
# COMPACT_ATOMS: atom_id res chain seq x y z
N GLN A 1 27.61 -48.09 -21.53
CA GLN A 1 26.13 -48.11 -21.47
C GLN A 1 25.69 -47.89 -20.02
N ARG A 2 25.35 -46.66 -19.63
CA ARG A 2 24.77 -46.35 -18.33
C ARG A 2 23.43 -45.67 -18.58
N ARG A 3 22.33 -46.34 -18.23
CA ARG A 3 20.96 -45.82 -18.32
C ARG A 3 20.76 -44.83 -17.17
N PHE A 4 20.48 -43.57 -17.50
CA PHE A 4 19.92 -42.59 -16.56
C PHE A 4 18.40 -42.57 -16.77
N THR A 5 17.66 -42.95 -15.74
CA THR A 5 16.21 -42.73 -15.63
C THR A 5 15.95 -41.28 -15.22
N PRO A 6 15.02 -40.54 -15.86
CA PRO A 6 14.68 -39.19 -15.43
C PRO A 6 13.73 -39.24 -14.22
N ALA A 7 14.02 -38.43 -13.22
CA ALA A 7 13.19 -38.26 -12.04
C ALA A 7 11.92 -37.45 -12.36
N VAL A 8 10.83 -37.91 -11.76
CA VAL A 8 9.44 -37.44 -11.81
C VAL A 8 9.30 -35.91 -11.74
N THR A 9 8.67 -35.33 -12.76
CA THR A 9 8.17 -33.95 -12.78
C THR A 9 7.02 -33.82 -11.79
N LYS A 10 7.19 -33.05 -10.70
CA LYS A 10 6.07 -32.67 -9.82
C LYS A 10 5.37 -31.43 -10.38
N THR A 11 4.15 -31.62 -10.88
CA THR A 11 3.24 -30.55 -11.25
C THR A 11 2.76 -29.82 -9.99
N VAL A 12 3.10 -28.54 -9.85
CA VAL A 12 2.60 -27.68 -8.75
C VAL A 12 1.33 -27.00 -9.23
N SER A 13 0.20 -27.42 -8.66
CA SER A 13 -1.12 -26.81 -8.88
C SER A 13 -1.29 -25.59 -7.97
N PHE A 14 -1.38 -24.39 -8.56
CA PHE A 14 -1.74 -23.17 -7.83
C PHE A 14 -3.24 -23.19 -7.48
N ARG A 15 -3.56 -23.23 -6.18
CA ARG A 15 -4.95 -23.02 -5.72
C ARG A 15 -5.28 -21.53 -5.84
N LYS A 16 -6.30 -21.19 -6.63
CA LYS A 16 -6.95 -19.87 -6.60
C LYS A 16 -7.50 -19.63 -5.19
N ALA A 17 -6.93 -18.69 -4.45
CA ALA A 17 -7.51 -18.21 -3.20
C ALA A 17 -8.53 -17.11 -3.52
N SER A 18 -9.81 -17.39 -3.28
CA SER A 18 -10.88 -16.39 -3.30
C SER A 18 -10.83 -15.60 -2.00
N MET A 19 -10.71 -14.27 -2.10
CA MET A 19 -10.65 -13.39 -0.94
C MET A 19 -12.05 -13.19 -0.36
N LYS A 20 -12.23 -13.42 0.94
CA LYS A 20 -13.47 -13.11 1.68
C LYS A 20 -13.17 -12.17 2.85
N ALA A 21 -14.05 -11.21 3.07
CA ALA A 21 -13.99 -10.30 4.21
C ALA A 21 -14.27 -11.06 5.53
N ILE A 22 -13.55 -10.71 6.60
CA ILE A 22 -13.68 -11.31 7.93
C ILE A 22 -14.35 -10.32 8.89
N SER A 23 -15.35 -10.81 9.64
CA SER A 23 -16.12 -10.11 10.67
C SER A 23 -15.33 -9.95 11.98
N VAL A 24 -15.57 -8.84 12.70
CA VAL A 24 -14.88 -8.48 13.97
C VAL A 24 -15.92 -8.37 15.10
N ASP A 25 -15.77 -9.18 16.15
CA ASP A 25 -16.57 -9.12 17.38
C ASP A 25 -16.21 -7.84 18.19
N LYS A 26 -17.22 -7.17 18.77
CA LYS A 26 -17.16 -5.80 19.28
C LYS A 26 -16.77 -5.68 20.77
N SER A 27 -16.64 -6.78 21.50
CA SER A 27 -16.64 -6.74 22.97
C SER A 27 -15.27 -6.55 23.66
N SER A 28 -14.14 -6.57 22.94
CA SER A 28 -12.80 -6.65 23.55
C SER A 28 -11.88 -5.43 23.39
N PHE A 29 -12.36 -4.30 22.85
CA PHE A 29 -11.47 -3.23 22.34
C PHE A 29 -11.94 -1.78 22.58
N THR A 30 -12.37 -1.44 23.81
CA THR A 30 -12.66 -0.02 24.11
C THR A 30 -11.40 0.68 24.60
N ILE A 31 -10.64 1.24 23.66
CA ILE A 31 -9.59 2.22 23.92
C ILE A 31 -10.13 3.57 23.47
N PRO A 32 -10.09 4.61 24.32
CA PRO A 32 -10.64 5.92 23.97
C PRO A 32 -9.93 6.45 22.71
N SER A 33 -10.72 6.95 21.76
CA SER A 33 -10.20 7.56 20.54
C SER A 33 -9.23 8.69 20.90
N ALA A 34 -8.12 8.79 20.17
CA ALA A 34 -7.18 9.88 20.33
C ALA A 34 -7.91 11.24 20.24
N PRO A 35 -7.53 12.25 21.04
CA PRO A 35 -8.18 13.54 21.00
C PRO A 35 -8.00 14.19 19.63
N ASP A 36 -9.08 14.74 19.09
CA ASP A 36 -9.07 15.50 17.84
C ASP A 36 -8.23 16.78 18.03
N LEU A 37 -7.02 16.81 17.46
CA LEU A 37 -6.13 18.00 17.46
C LEU A 37 -6.53 19.01 16.37
N ILE A 38 -7.83 19.18 16.13
CA ILE A 38 -8.32 20.01 15.03
C ILE A 38 -8.32 21.49 15.48
N PRO A 39 -7.72 22.43 14.72
CA PRO A 39 -7.65 23.84 15.09
C PRO A 39 -9.03 24.47 15.31
N ASN A 40 -9.14 25.48 16.16
CA ASN A 40 -10.36 26.29 16.27
C ASN A 40 -10.63 27.05 14.94
N GLY A 41 -11.88 27.08 14.47
CA GLY A 41 -12.26 27.84 13.27
C GLY A 41 -13.55 27.34 12.60
N GLU A 42 -13.93 27.96 11.47
CA GLU A 42 -15.06 27.53 10.64
C GLU A 42 -14.65 26.35 9.75
N TRP A 43 -14.72 25.14 10.29
CA TRP A 43 -14.60 23.91 9.52
C TRP A 43 -15.69 22.93 9.93
N LYS A 44 -15.99 21.98 9.04
CA LYS A 44 -16.96 20.91 9.28
C LYS A 44 -16.31 19.58 8.94
N LYS A 45 -16.42 18.62 9.86
CA LYS A 45 -16.02 17.23 9.59
C LYS A 45 -16.90 16.65 8.47
N VAL A 46 -16.24 16.04 7.49
CA VAL A 46 -16.92 15.33 6.39
C VAL A 46 -16.56 13.86 6.50
N ASP A 47 -17.58 13.01 6.54
CA ASP A 47 -17.39 11.55 6.54
C ASP A 47 -17.02 11.04 5.15
N GLY A 48 -16.36 9.89 5.09
CA GLY A 48 -15.92 9.26 3.82
C GLY A 48 -14.40 9.18 3.63
N GLY A 49 -13.62 9.65 4.60
CA GLY A 49 -12.15 9.54 4.58
C GLY A 49 -11.54 10.17 3.32
N VAL A 50 -10.58 9.49 2.70
CA VAL A 50 -9.92 9.99 1.47
C VAL A 50 -10.87 10.09 0.27
N CYS A 51 -12.00 9.36 0.27
CA CYS A 51 -13.01 9.42 -0.79
C CYS A 51 -14.07 10.51 -0.56
N ALA A 52 -14.03 11.23 0.56
CA ALA A 52 -14.94 12.36 0.80
C ALA A 52 -14.71 13.50 -0.20
N ALA A 53 -13.45 13.68 -0.63
CA ALA A 53 -13.10 14.61 -1.69
C ALA A 53 -13.47 14.04 -3.07
N LYS A 54 -14.13 14.86 -3.90
CA LYS A 54 -14.50 14.46 -5.26
C LYS A 54 -13.26 14.15 -6.10
N GLY A 55 -13.33 13.09 -6.90
CA GLY A 55 -12.26 12.70 -7.81
C GLY A 55 -11.15 11.86 -7.16
N PHE A 56 -11.35 11.38 -5.93
CA PHE A 56 -10.48 10.40 -5.28
C PHE A 56 -11.16 9.05 -5.17
N LYS A 57 -10.40 8.00 -5.43
CA LYS A 57 -10.79 6.61 -5.28
C LYS A 57 -9.78 5.91 -4.39
N ALA A 58 -10.23 4.93 -3.65
CA ALA A 58 -9.38 4.16 -2.75
C ALA A 58 -9.75 2.68 -2.76
N THR A 59 -8.80 1.85 -2.33
CA THR A 59 -9.02 0.44 -2.06
C THR A 59 -7.95 -0.07 -1.10
N GLY A 60 -8.26 -1.18 -0.43
CA GLY A 60 -7.33 -1.95 0.37
C GLY A 60 -7.54 -3.44 0.12
N VAL A 61 -6.45 -4.15 -0.17
CA VAL A 61 -6.45 -5.57 -0.50
C VAL A 61 -5.41 -6.32 0.34
N TYR A 62 -5.56 -7.63 0.45
CA TYR A 62 -4.54 -8.51 1.00
C TYR A 62 -3.62 -9.02 -0.12
N ALA A 63 -2.38 -8.53 -0.13
CA ALA A 63 -1.31 -8.95 -1.02
C ALA A 63 -0.36 -9.98 -0.35
N GLY A 64 -0.55 -10.33 0.92
CA GLY A 64 0.27 -11.35 1.61
C GLY A 64 1.67 -10.88 1.98
N LEU A 65 1.82 -9.57 2.25
CA LEU A 65 3.04 -8.91 2.66
C LEU A 65 3.29 -9.05 4.17
N ARG A 66 2.22 -9.14 4.97
CA ARG A 66 2.32 -9.40 6.43
C ARG A 66 2.85 -10.80 6.73
N ALA A 67 3.34 -10.97 7.97
CA ALA A 67 3.86 -12.26 8.44
C ALA A 67 2.76 -13.30 8.69
N ALA A 68 1.59 -12.87 9.17
CA ALA A 68 0.48 -13.74 9.50
C ALA A 68 -0.87 -13.03 9.29
N GLY A 69 -1.93 -13.83 9.15
CA GLY A 69 -3.30 -13.37 8.94
C GLY A 69 -3.63 -13.03 7.49
N GLN A 70 -4.89 -12.70 7.25
CA GLN A 70 -5.42 -12.31 5.93
C GLN A 70 -5.97 -10.87 5.94
N LYS A 71 -5.51 -10.05 6.89
CA LYS A 71 -5.85 -8.62 6.95
C LYS A 71 -5.24 -7.92 5.74
N ALA A 72 -5.99 -7.00 5.13
CA ALA A 72 -5.48 -6.16 4.06
C ALA A 72 -4.14 -5.51 4.44
N ASP A 73 -3.23 -5.44 3.48
CA ASP A 73 -1.84 -5.01 3.68
C ASP A 73 -1.26 -4.23 2.49
N LEU A 74 -2.09 -3.95 1.49
CA LEU A 74 -1.77 -3.07 0.38
C LEU A 74 -2.96 -2.14 0.12
N ALA A 75 -2.73 -0.84 0.29
CA ALA A 75 -3.70 0.22 0.04
C ALA A 75 -3.29 0.99 -1.22
N LEU A 76 -4.28 1.42 -2.00
CA LEU A 76 -4.08 2.29 -3.14
C LEU A 76 -5.09 3.42 -3.09
N VAL A 77 -4.60 4.66 -3.19
CA VAL A 77 -5.41 5.87 -3.38
C VAL A 77 -5.06 6.46 -4.73
N VAL A 78 -6.07 6.75 -5.56
CA VAL A 78 -5.92 7.30 -6.92
C VAL A 78 -6.80 8.53 -7.09
N ALA A 79 -6.21 9.60 -7.63
CA ALA A 79 -6.95 10.73 -8.14
C ALA A 79 -7.36 10.49 -9.61
N ASP A 80 -8.56 10.90 -9.99
CA ASP A 80 -9.06 10.79 -11.37
C ASP A 80 -8.31 11.72 -12.34
N LYS A 81 -7.76 12.82 -11.82
CA LYS A 81 -6.96 13.83 -12.55
C LYS A 81 -5.63 14.08 -11.82
N PRO A 82 -4.59 14.60 -12.49
CA PRO A 82 -3.36 15.02 -11.81
C PRO A 82 -3.67 15.95 -10.64
N ALA A 83 -3.20 15.58 -9.45
CA ALA A 83 -3.44 16.30 -8.21
C ALA A 83 -2.14 16.94 -7.74
N THR A 84 -2.19 18.23 -7.39
CA THR A 84 -1.06 18.92 -6.76
C THR A 84 -0.65 18.17 -5.49
N ALA A 85 0.62 17.85 -5.36
CA ALA A 85 1.14 17.05 -4.28
C ALA A 85 2.18 17.80 -3.46
N ALA A 86 2.11 17.63 -2.15
CA ALA A 86 3.13 18.05 -1.21
C ALA A 86 3.33 16.93 -0.19
N GLY A 87 4.55 16.79 0.34
CA GLY A 87 4.86 15.77 1.32
C GLY A 87 5.87 16.26 2.35
N THR A 88 5.56 16.03 3.62
CA THR A 88 6.51 16.17 4.73
C THR A 88 7.02 14.80 5.10
N PHE A 89 8.33 14.68 5.33
CA PHE A 89 8.99 13.40 5.57
C PHE A 89 9.71 13.43 6.91
N THR A 90 9.97 12.25 7.46
CA THR A 90 10.79 12.11 8.67
C THR A 90 12.16 12.79 8.50
N THR A 91 12.62 13.43 9.56
CA THR A 91 13.97 14.01 9.69
C THR A 91 15.01 12.98 10.15
N ASN A 92 14.58 11.74 10.44
CA ASN A 92 15.48 10.68 10.84
C ASN A 92 16.47 10.34 9.72
N VAL A 93 17.77 10.30 10.05
CA VAL A 93 18.86 9.95 9.13
C VAL A 93 18.70 8.55 8.55
N MET A 94 18.13 7.61 9.32
CA MET A 94 17.84 6.24 8.89
C MET A 94 16.45 6.13 8.23
N CYS A 95 16.15 7.04 7.30
CA CYS A 95 14.88 7.03 6.59
C CYS A 95 14.74 5.81 5.66
N ALA A 96 13.50 5.35 5.49
CA ALA A 96 13.19 4.18 4.66
C ALA A 96 13.39 4.48 3.18
N ALA A 97 13.65 3.45 2.36
CA ALA A 97 13.76 3.58 0.91
C ALA A 97 12.57 4.33 0.25
N PRO A 98 11.29 4.08 0.59
CA PRO A 98 10.16 4.83 0.02
C PRO A 98 10.16 6.32 0.37
N VAL A 99 10.79 6.74 1.48
CA VAL A 99 10.92 8.16 1.84
C VAL A 99 11.82 8.87 0.86
N THR A 100 13.01 8.32 0.60
CA THR A 100 13.96 8.88 -0.38
C THR A 100 13.36 8.89 -1.77
N PHE A 101 12.72 7.78 -2.19
CA PHE A 101 12.02 7.68 -3.46
C PHE A 101 10.96 8.79 -3.62
N CYS A 102 10.08 8.98 -2.62
CA CYS A 102 9.03 10.00 -2.70
C CYS A 102 9.57 11.43 -2.72
N LYS A 103 10.64 11.74 -1.97
CA LYS A 103 11.30 13.05 -2.03
C LYS A 103 11.78 13.37 -3.44
N GLU A 104 12.35 12.38 -4.13
CA GLU A 104 12.84 12.54 -5.50
C GLU A 104 11.71 12.65 -6.53
N VAL A 105 10.61 11.89 -6.38
CA VAL A 105 9.44 12.04 -7.25
C VAL A 105 8.84 13.45 -7.11
N LEU A 106 8.66 13.93 -5.88
CA LEU A 106 8.10 15.25 -5.61
C LEU A 106 9.02 16.41 -6.02
N SER A 107 10.34 16.19 -6.12
CA SER A 107 11.26 17.22 -6.64
C SER A 107 11.22 17.34 -8.17
N ARG A 108 10.79 16.28 -8.87
CA ARG A 108 10.66 16.25 -10.33
C ARG A 108 9.27 16.63 -10.83
N SER A 109 8.22 16.33 -10.07
CA SER A 109 6.83 16.56 -10.48
C SER A 109 6.02 17.32 -9.42
N PRO A 110 5.34 18.42 -9.79
CA PRO A 110 4.44 19.13 -8.89
C PRO A 110 3.09 18.41 -8.68
N THR A 111 2.80 17.39 -9.50
CA THR A 111 1.53 16.66 -9.46
C THR A 111 1.74 15.15 -9.46
N VAL A 112 0.89 14.44 -8.73
CA VAL A 112 0.86 12.97 -8.72
C VAL A 112 -0.56 12.46 -8.95
N ARG A 113 -0.70 11.16 -9.15
CA ARG A 113 -1.99 10.51 -9.41
C ARG A 113 -2.30 9.39 -8.43
N ALA A 114 -1.28 8.71 -7.92
CA ALA A 114 -1.47 7.55 -7.07
C ALA A 114 -0.53 7.55 -5.86
N VAL A 115 -1.03 7.04 -4.73
CA VAL A 115 -0.25 6.70 -3.56
C VAL A 115 -0.52 5.24 -3.23
N LEU A 116 0.54 4.43 -3.24
CA LEU A 116 0.48 3.01 -2.93
C LEU A 116 1.20 2.75 -1.62
N THR A 117 0.48 2.19 -0.66
CA THR A 117 0.96 2.04 0.71
C THR A 117 0.87 0.58 1.13
N ASN A 118 2.00 0.00 1.51
CA ASN A 118 2.02 -1.35 2.06
C ASN A 118 2.21 -1.37 3.57
N ALA A 119 1.65 -2.37 4.22
CA ALA A 119 1.85 -2.66 5.63
C ALA A 119 2.56 -4.02 5.84
N GLY A 120 3.13 -4.19 7.04
CA GLY A 120 3.86 -5.39 7.46
C GLY A 120 5.35 -5.36 7.19
N GLN A 121 5.83 -4.57 6.22
CA GLN A 121 7.23 -4.47 5.83
C GLN A 121 7.59 -3.02 5.55
N ALA A 122 8.45 -2.41 6.37
CA ALA A 122 8.76 -0.98 6.28
C ALA A 122 9.67 -0.58 5.11
N ASN A 123 10.34 -1.56 4.48
CA ASN A 123 11.39 -1.30 3.50
C ASN A 123 12.43 -0.26 3.98
N ALA A 124 12.79 -0.38 5.26
CA ALA A 124 13.78 0.46 5.93
C ALA A 124 15.02 -0.36 6.28
N ALA A 125 16.20 0.26 6.25
CA ALA A 125 17.48 -0.42 6.42
C ALA A 125 17.70 -1.59 5.42
N THR A 126 17.23 -1.40 4.19
CA THR A 126 17.24 -2.41 3.12
C THR A 126 18.27 -2.14 2.02
N GLY A 127 19.04 -1.04 2.12
CA GLY A 127 20.11 -0.67 1.19
C GLY A 127 19.62 -0.32 -0.21
N ARG A 128 20.54 -0.33 -1.20
CA ARG A 128 20.26 -0.01 -2.61
C ARG A 128 19.11 -0.82 -3.19
N GLN A 129 19.10 -2.12 -2.93
CA GLN A 129 18.02 -3.00 -3.39
C GLN A 129 16.65 -2.54 -2.86
N GLY A 130 16.58 -1.88 -1.69
CA GLY A 130 15.30 -1.43 -1.10
C GLY A 130 14.70 -0.28 -1.90
N TYR A 131 15.57 0.60 -2.38
CA TYR A 131 15.21 1.65 -3.30
C TYR A 131 14.79 1.08 -4.67
N GLU A 132 15.54 0.12 -5.22
CA GLU A 132 15.19 -0.54 -6.49
C GLU A 132 13.84 -1.28 -6.44
N ASP A 133 13.52 -1.91 -5.32
CA ASP A 133 12.19 -2.50 -5.10
C ASP A 133 11.10 -1.42 -5.12
N SER A 134 11.37 -0.25 -4.54
CA SER A 134 10.43 0.90 -4.57
C SER A 134 10.22 1.39 -6.01
N VAL A 135 11.30 1.55 -6.78
CA VAL A 135 11.22 1.91 -8.21
C VAL A 135 10.42 0.85 -8.99
N SER A 136 10.64 -0.43 -8.71
CA SER A 136 9.95 -1.54 -9.38
C SER A 136 8.45 -1.54 -9.09
N CYS A 137 8.05 -1.38 -7.83
CA CYS A 137 6.64 -1.28 -7.44
C CYS A 137 5.97 -0.05 -8.07
N ALA A 138 6.62 1.11 -8.03
CA ALA A 138 6.08 2.34 -8.61
C ALA A 138 5.92 2.22 -10.14
N THR A 139 6.91 1.64 -10.83
CA THR A 139 6.88 1.41 -12.28
C THR A 139 5.77 0.43 -12.67
N ALA A 140 5.63 -0.66 -11.91
CA ALA A 140 4.58 -1.65 -12.15
C ALA A 140 3.19 -1.03 -11.97
N LEU A 141 2.99 -0.22 -10.92
CA LEU A 141 1.71 0.44 -10.69
C LEU A 141 1.44 1.52 -11.74
N ALA A 142 2.44 2.32 -12.11
CA ALA A 142 2.32 3.31 -13.16
C ALA A 142 1.86 2.65 -14.47
N LYS A 143 2.45 1.50 -14.83
CA LYS A 143 2.01 0.72 -15.99
C LYS A 143 0.57 0.21 -15.85
N ALA A 144 0.19 -0.32 -14.68
CA ALA A 144 -1.16 -0.85 -14.44
C ALA A 144 -2.24 0.25 -14.51
N LEU A 145 -1.91 1.49 -14.15
CA LEU A 145 -2.80 2.65 -14.19
C LEU A 145 -2.64 3.51 -15.46
N ASN A 146 -1.75 3.13 -16.38
CA ASN A 146 -1.37 3.91 -17.56
C ASN A 146 -0.95 5.36 -17.20
N LEU A 147 -0.04 5.48 -16.24
CA LEU A 147 0.49 6.75 -15.70
C LEU A 147 1.95 6.96 -16.08
N GLY A 148 2.40 8.21 -15.96
CA GLY A 148 3.81 8.57 -16.07
C GLY A 148 4.66 8.09 -14.89
N PRO A 149 6.00 8.04 -15.06
CA PRO A 149 6.93 7.51 -14.06
C PRO A 149 6.94 8.28 -12.74
N ASP A 150 6.70 9.60 -12.78
CA ASP A 150 6.70 10.48 -11.61
C ASP A 150 5.28 10.79 -11.08
N GLN A 151 4.31 9.91 -11.34
CA GLN A 151 2.92 10.09 -10.89
C GLN A 151 2.50 9.15 -9.75
N VAL A 152 3.45 8.36 -9.23
CA VAL A 152 3.21 7.38 -8.17
C VAL A 152 4.11 7.66 -6.98
N LEU A 153 3.52 7.77 -5.80
CA LEU A 153 4.22 7.80 -4.53
C LEU A 153 4.08 6.44 -3.82
N LEU A 154 5.10 6.06 -3.08
CA LEU A 154 5.12 4.83 -2.29
C LEU A 154 5.29 5.12 -0.80
N GLN A 155 4.57 4.35 0.02
CA GLN A 155 4.73 4.36 1.46
C GLN A 155 4.80 2.92 1.98
N SER A 156 5.60 2.70 3.02
CA SER A 156 5.77 1.38 3.61
C SER A 156 5.82 1.50 5.13
N THR A 157 5.14 0.60 5.83
CA THR A 157 5.15 0.52 7.29
C THR A 157 5.24 -0.93 7.77
N GLY A 158 5.85 -1.16 8.93
CA GLY A 158 6.00 -2.48 9.54
C GLY A 158 7.44 -2.77 9.97
N VAL A 159 7.87 -4.03 9.81
CA VAL A 159 9.16 -4.48 10.34
C VAL A 159 10.33 -3.87 9.55
N ILE A 160 11.32 -3.32 10.27
CA ILE A 160 12.57 -2.76 9.73
C ILE A 160 13.57 -3.89 9.44
N GLY A 161 14.40 -3.74 8.39
CA GLY A 161 15.46 -4.69 8.03
C GLY A 161 14.97 -5.92 7.25
N ARG A 162 13.66 -6.04 6.99
CA ARG A 162 13.09 -7.09 6.13
C ARG A 162 12.86 -6.59 4.71
N ARG A 163 13.33 -7.36 3.73
CA ARG A 163 13.08 -7.16 2.30
C ARG A 163 11.59 -7.30 1.98
N LEU A 164 11.07 -6.47 1.06
CA LEU A 164 9.71 -6.64 0.54
C LEU A 164 9.55 -8.03 -0.10
N LYS A 165 8.38 -8.66 0.08
CA LYS A 165 8.03 -9.88 -0.65
C LYS A 165 7.62 -9.52 -2.08
N MET A 166 8.62 -9.24 -2.93
CA MET A 166 8.40 -8.67 -4.25
C MET A 166 7.52 -9.52 -5.16
N ASP A 167 7.63 -10.85 -5.12
CA ASP A 167 6.77 -11.73 -5.92
C ASP A 167 5.28 -11.52 -5.60
N ASN A 168 4.95 -11.44 -4.31
CA ASN A 168 3.59 -11.18 -3.83
C ASN A 168 3.14 -9.76 -4.17
N PHE A 169 4.02 -8.78 -3.96
CA PHE A 169 3.73 -7.37 -4.20
C PHE A 169 3.41 -7.14 -5.68
N LEU A 170 4.33 -7.54 -6.57
CA LEU A 170 4.19 -7.34 -8.01
C LEU A 170 3.02 -8.13 -8.60
N ALA A 171 2.70 -9.31 -8.06
CA ALA A 171 1.53 -10.07 -8.47
C ALA A 171 0.19 -9.38 -8.13
N ALA A 172 0.15 -8.55 -7.07
CA ALA A 172 -1.06 -7.85 -6.65
C ALA A 172 -1.35 -6.58 -7.46
N ILE A 173 -0.30 -5.95 -8.03
CA ILE A 173 -0.39 -4.65 -8.72
C ILE A 173 -1.31 -4.63 -9.96
N PRO A 174 -1.33 -5.66 -10.84
CA PRO A 174 -2.21 -5.64 -12.01
C PRO A 174 -3.70 -5.64 -11.65
N GLU A 175 -4.07 -6.27 -10.54
CA GLU A 175 -5.46 -6.47 -10.15
C GLU A 175 -6.01 -5.35 -9.27
N ILE A 176 -5.15 -4.70 -8.45
CA ILE A 176 -5.60 -3.69 -7.48
C ILE A 176 -6.41 -2.52 -8.10
N PRO A 177 -6.12 -1.99 -9.31
CA PRO A 177 -6.91 -0.90 -9.89
C PRO A 177 -8.38 -1.26 -10.13
N SER A 178 -8.67 -2.53 -10.44
CA SER A 178 -10.04 -3.00 -10.68
C SER A 178 -10.92 -2.96 -9.41
N THR A 179 -10.29 -2.87 -8.24
CA THR A 179 -10.97 -2.86 -6.93
C THR A 179 -11.19 -1.45 -6.38
N LEU A 180 -10.76 -0.42 -7.11
CA LEU A 180 -10.92 0.98 -6.72
C LEU A 180 -12.40 1.35 -6.68
N GLY A 181 -12.79 2.03 -5.61
CA GLY A 181 -14.10 2.66 -5.50
C GLY A 181 -14.01 4.04 -4.86
N SER A 182 -15.15 4.70 -4.72
CA SER A 182 -15.26 6.10 -4.26
C SER A 182 -16.20 6.27 -3.06
N THR A 183 -16.61 5.16 -2.41
CA THR A 183 -17.46 5.21 -1.23
C THR A 183 -16.65 5.35 0.06
N ALA A 184 -17.35 5.62 1.16
CA ALA A 184 -16.75 5.65 2.49
C ALA A 184 -16.15 4.29 2.88
N GLU A 185 -16.80 3.19 2.48
CA GLU A 185 -16.33 1.82 2.70
C GLU A 185 -15.04 1.55 1.94
N ASP A 186 -14.89 2.10 0.73
CA ASP A 186 -13.67 1.97 -0.08
C ASP A 186 -12.48 2.68 0.58
N ALA A 187 -12.72 3.89 1.08
CA ALA A 187 -11.74 4.62 1.90
C ALA A 187 -11.40 3.87 3.19
N HIS A 188 -12.40 3.26 3.84
CA HIS A 188 -12.19 2.48 5.06
C HIS A 188 -11.34 1.23 4.78
N ARG A 189 -11.54 0.53 3.65
CA ARG A 189 -10.67 -0.61 3.27
C ARG A 189 -9.21 -0.18 3.11
N ALA A 190 -8.97 0.97 2.48
CA ALA A 190 -7.62 1.52 2.36
C ALA A 190 -7.03 1.87 3.74
N ALA A 191 -7.81 2.49 4.63
CA ALA A 191 -7.38 2.81 6.00
C ALA A 191 -7.00 1.55 6.79
N VAL A 192 -7.83 0.49 6.73
CA VAL A 192 -7.53 -0.79 7.39
C VAL A 192 -6.25 -1.41 6.84
N ALA A 193 -6.01 -1.30 5.53
CA ALA A 193 -4.85 -1.92 4.89
C ALA A 193 -3.50 -1.34 5.35
N ILE A 194 -3.44 -0.06 5.73
CA ILE A 194 -2.19 0.60 6.15
C ILE A 194 -1.82 0.37 7.63
N THR A 195 -2.77 -0.12 8.44
CA THR A 195 -2.53 -0.34 9.88
C THR A 195 -1.44 -1.36 10.15
N THR A 196 -0.76 -1.28 11.28
CA THR A 196 0.19 -2.28 11.78
C THR A 196 -0.29 -2.82 13.11
N THR A 197 0.10 -2.19 14.21
CA THR A 197 -0.35 -2.49 15.58
C THR A 197 -1.49 -1.58 16.03
N ASP A 198 -2.02 -0.78 15.11
CA ASP A 198 -3.18 0.09 15.34
C ASP A 198 -4.39 -0.72 15.81
N LEU A 199 -5.13 -0.11 16.73
CA LEU A 199 -6.21 -0.75 17.48
C LEU A 199 -7.58 -0.42 16.87
N VAL A 200 -7.63 0.62 16.04
CA VAL A 200 -8.76 1.09 15.23
C VAL A 200 -8.28 1.58 13.88
#